data_AF-A0A4R3GPX9-F1
#
_entry.id   AF-A0A4R3GPX9-F1
#
_cell.length_a   1.000
_cell.length_b   1.000
_cell.length_c   1.000
_cell.angle_alpha   90.00
_cell.angle_beta   90.00
_cell.angle_gamma   90.00
#
_symmetry.space_group_name_H-M   'P 1'
#
loop_
_entity.id
_entity.type
_entity.pdbx_description
1 polymer ?
#
loop_
_entity_poly.entity_id
_entity_poly.type
_entity_poly.pdbx_seq_one_letter_code
_entity_poly.pdbx_strand_id
1 'polypeptide(L)'
;MTVHLHEKGLFAWGEWAETLSKELHKPGRAEDGSDYFDCWVAALSDLLVNRGVADAAVIFELQKSWQRAAEATPHGKPIELANGPLR
;
A
#
# COMPACT_ATOMS: atom_id res chain seq x y z
N MET A 1 -6.46 -5.68 4.81
CA MET A 1 -6.33 -4.23 5.07
C MET A 1 -7.51 -3.45 4.51
N THR A 2 -7.71 -3.37 3.18
CA THR A 2 -8.83 -2.61 2.56
C THR A 2 -10.22 -2.97 3.09
N VAL A 3 -10.55 -4.26 3.17
CA VAL A 3 -11.85 -4.71 3.72
C VAL A 3 -12.07 -4.18 5.14
N HIS A 4 -11.06 -4.30 6.00
CA HIS A 4 -11.15 -3.83 7.38
C HIS A 4 -11.34 -2.30 7.48
N LEU A 5 -10.65 -1.53 6.63
CA LEU A 5 -10.79 -0.08 6.58
C LEU A 5 -12.20 0.34 6.10
N HIS A 6 -12.75 -0.38 5.12
CA HIS A 6 -14.14 -0.23 4.70
C HIS A 6 -15.12 -0.57 5.83
N GLU A 7 -14.93 -1.70 6.53
CA GLU A 7 -15.77 -2.09 7.68
C GLU A 7 -15.75 -1.05 8.81
N LYS A 8 -14.65 -0.31 8.95
CA LYS A 8 -14.52 0.82 9.88
C LYS A 8 -15.16 2.13 9.36
N GLY A 9 -15.75 2.10 8.17
CA GLY A 9 -16.43 3.24 7.56
C GLY A 9 -15.48 4.31 7.01
N LEU A 10 -14.20 3.98 6.80
CA LEU A 10 -13.25 4.97 6.29
C LEU A 10 -13.55 5.39 4.85
N PHE A 11 -14.04 4.49 4.01
CA PHE A 11 -14.49 4.78 2.64
C PHE A 11 -15.60 3.81 2.26
N ALA A 12 -16.40 4.18 1.26
CA ALA A 12 -17.40 3.29 0.67
C ALA A 12 -16.81 2.46 -0.47
N TRP A 13 -17.44 1.31 -0.78
CA TRP A 13 -16.99 0.47 -1.89
C TRP A 13 -17.01 1.15 -3.27
N GLY A 14 -17.95 2.08 -3.49
CA GLY A 14 -18.00 2.86 -4.73
C GLY A 14 -16.76 3.74 -4.92
N GLU A 15 -16.33 4.41 -3.86
CA GLU A 15 -15.11 5.23 -3.87
C GLU A 15 -13.87 4.36 -4.09
N TRP A 16 -13.79 3.21 -3.42
CA TRP A 16 -12.73 2.23 -3.65
C TRP A 16 -12.64 1.78 -5.11
N ALA A 17 -13.78 1.41 -5.70
CA ALA A 17 -13.83 0.96 -7.08
C ALA A 17 -13.41 2.07 -8.06
N GLU A 18 -13.83 3.32 -7.81
CA GLU A 18 -13.44 4.47 -8.63
C GLU A 18 -11.93 4.74 -8.53
N THR A 19 -11.38 4.80 -7.32
CA THR A 19 -9.94 5.07 -7.13
C THR A 19 -9.08 3.96 -7.71
N LEU A 20 -9.45 2.69 -7.51
CA LEU A 20 -8.73 1.55 -8.10
C LEU A 20 -8.79 1.58 -9.63
N SER A 21 -9.96 1.88 -10.20
CA SER A 21 -10.11 2.00 -11.66
C SER A 21 -9.21 3.09 -12.23
N LYS A 22 -9.11 4.25 -11.58
CA LYS A 22 -8.18 5.32 -11.99
C LYS A 22 -6.74 4.84 -11.99
N GLU A 23 -6.31 4.09 -10.97
CA GLU A 23 -4.95 3.54 -10.93
C GLU A 23 -4.68 2.52 -12.03
N LEU A 24 -5.63 1.62 -12.30
CA LEU A 24 -5.51 0.56 -13.32
C LEU A 24 -5.44 1.11 -14.76
N HIS A 25 -6.00 2.29 -15.02
CA HIS A 25 -6.00 2.90 -16.36
C HIS A 25 -4.90 3.95 -16.57
N LYS A 26 -3.96 4.09 -15.62
CA LYS A 26 -2.83 5.00 -15.82
C LYS A 26 -1.96 4.55 -17.02
N PRO A 27 -1.31 5.48 -17.73
CA PRO A 27 -0.35 5.12 -18.76
C PRO A 27 0.80 4.27 -18.18
N GLY A 28 1.25 3.26 -18.93
CA GLY A 28 2.39 2.41 -18.55
C GLY A 28 2.05 1.23 -17.65
N ARG A 29 0.75 0.95 -17.43
CA ARG A 29 0.28 -0.27 -16.74
C ARG A 29 0.56 -1.52 -17.56
N ALA A 30 0.82 -2.62 -16.87
CA ALA A 30 1.17 -3.88 -17.52
C ALA A 30 -0.07 -4.47 -18.23
N GLU A 31 0.06 -4.83 -19.51
CA GLU A 31 -1.05 -5.41 -20.28
C GLU A 31 -1.51 -6.76 -19.71
N ASP A 32 -0.61 -7.49 -19.05
CA ASP A 32 -0.88 -8.78 -18.40
C ASP A 32 -1.41 -8.63 -16.95
N GLY A 33 -1.48 -7.40 -16.44
CA GLY A 33 -1.92 -7.12 -15.07
C GLY A 33 -0.93 -7.54 -13.98
N SER A 34 0.33 -7.80 -14.31
CA SER A 34 1.38 -8.14 -13.34
C SER A 34 1.59 -7.06 -12.26
N ASP A 35 1.20 -5.82 -12.54
CA ASP A 35 1.26 -4.68 -11.62
C ASP A 35 -0.08 -4.39 -10.90
N TYR A 36 -1.03 -5.33 -10.94
CA TYR A 36 -2.33 -5.18 -10.29
C TYR A 36 -2.22 -4.84 -8.81
N PHE A 37 -1.31 -5.51 -8.08
CA PHE A 37 -1.10 -5.23 -6.66
C PHE A 37 -0.46 -3.86 -6.42
N ASP A 38 0.37 -3.36 -7.34
CA ASP A 38 0.90 -2.00 -7.26
C ASP A 38 -0.22 -0.97 -7.46
N CYS A 39 -1.14 -1.20 -8.40
CA CYS A 39 -2.35 -0.39 -8.57
C CYS A 39 -3.20 -0.38 -7.29
N TRP A 40 -3.37 -1.55 -6.68
CA TRP A 40 -4.16 -1.72 -5.47
C TRP A 40 -3.57 -0.94 -4.29
N VAL A 41 -2.25 -1.01 -4.09
CA VAL A 41 -1.55 -0.27 -3.03
C VAL A 41 -1.59 1.23 -3.29
N ALA A 42 -1.42 1.66 -4.53
CA ALA A 42 -1.52 3.06 -4.91
C ALA A 42 -2.92 3.63 -4.62
N ALA A 43 -3.98 2.89 -4.99
CA ALA A 43 -5.35 3.31 -4.78
C ALA A 43 -5.70 3.42 -3.29
N LEU A 44 -5.25 2.45 -2.49
CA LEU A 44 -5.47 2.50 -1.05
C LEU A 44 -4.71 3.65 -0.39
N SER A 45 -3.47 3.89 -0.81
CA SER A 45 -2.65 4.98 -0.28
C SER A 45 -3.28 6.34 -0.59
N ASP A 46 -3.77 6.53 -1.81
CA ASP A 46 -4.48 7.75 -2.22
C ASP A 46 -5.73 8.00 -1.36
N LEU A 47 -6.54 6.96 -1.11
CA LEU A 47 -7.70 7.09 -0.22
C LEU A 47 -7.33 7.47 1.22
N LEU A 48 -6.27 6.89 1.77
CA LEU A 48 -5.80 7.21 3.13
C LEU A 48 -5.29 8.65 3.22
N VAL A 49 -4.56 9.12 2.21
CA VAL A 49 -4.05 10.49 2.12
C VAL A 49 -5.18 11.49 1.97
N ASN A 50 -6.10 11.27 1.02
CA ASN A 50 -7.23 12.16 0.76
C ASN A 50 -8.18 12.29 1.96
N ARG A 51 -8.19 11.28 2.85
CA ARG A 51 -9.00 11.29 4.07
C ARG A 51 -8.23 11.74 5.31
N GLY A 52 -6.96 12.16 5.16
CA GLY A 52 -6.13 12.65 6.26
C GLY A 52 -5.78 11.57 7.30
N VAL A 53 -5.86 10.29 6.94
CA VAL A 53 -5.55 9.16 7.83
C VAL A 53 -4.04 8.96 7.94
N ALA A 54 -3.30 9.20 6.86
CA ALA A 54 -1.85 9.12 6.83
C ALA A 54 -1.28 10.03 5.73
N ASP A 55 -0.09 10.59 5.97
CA ASP A 55 0.63 11.36 4.96
C ASP A 55 1.32 10.43 3.96
N ALA A 56 1.40 10.85 2.70
CA ALA A 56 2.09 10.10 1.65
C ALA A 56 3.56 9.82 2.02
N ALA A 57 4.22 10.79 2.66
CA ALA A 57 5.59 10.64 3.15
C ALA A 57 5.70 9.56 4.22
N VAL A 58 4.73 9.47 5.14
CA VAL A 58 4.71 8.46 6.21
C VAL A 58 4.53 7.06 5.62
N ILE A 59 3.60 6.90 4.67
CA ILE A 59 3.37 5.62 3.98
C ILE A 59 4.66 5.16 3.28
N PHE A 60 5.32 6.07 2.55
CA PHE A 60 6.54 5.77 1.81
C PHE A 60 7.71 5.38 2.72
N GLU A 61 7.91 6.11 3.83
CA GLU A 61 8.97 5.80 4.79
C GLU A 61 8.71 4.48 5.53
N LEU A 62 7.44 4.16 5.80
CA LEU A 62 7.06 2.87 6.36
C LEU A 62 7.32 1.72 5.38
N GLN A 63 6.97 1.89 4.10
CA GLN A 63 7.28 0.92 3.05
C GLN A 63 8.79 0.63 2.98
N LYS A 64 9.62 1.68 2.95
CA LYS A 64 11.10 1.52 2.96
C LYS A 64 11.61 0.82 4.22
N SER A 65 10.97 1.07 5.36
CA SER A 65 11.36 0.43 6.61
C SER A 65 11.04 -1.07 6.60
N TRP A 66 9.88 -1.45 6.07
CA TRP A 66 9.53 -2.85 5.86
C TRP A 66 10.41 -3.53 4.82
N GLN A 67 10.78 -2.85 3.73
CA GLN A 67 11.70 -3.39 2.74
C GLN A 67 13.06 -3.72 3.38
N ARG A 68 13.64 -2.78 4.13
CA ARG A 68 14.90 -3.00 4.84
C ARG A 68 14.80 -4.14 5.86
N ALA A 69 13.68 -4.22 6.58
CA ALA A 69 13.43 -5.31 7.51
C ALA A 69 13.36 -6.67 6.82
N ALA A 70 12.67 -6.76 5.67
CA ALA A 70 12.58 -7.98 4.89
C ALA A 70 13.95 -8.42 4.37
N GLU A 71 14.74 -7.49 3.82
CA GLU A 71 16.11 -7.74 3.32
C GLU A 71 17.07 -8.20 4.42
N ALA A 72 16.91 -7.71 5.66
CA ALA A 72 17.72 -8.09 6.80
C ALA A 72 17.26 -9.39 7.50
N THR A 73 16.09 -9.93 7.16
CA THR A 73 15.52 -11.11 7.82
C THR A 73 16.01 -12.40 7.14
N PRO A 74 16.72 -13.30 7.84
CA PRO A 74 17.09 -14.59 7.28
C PRO A 74 15.88 -15.44 6.91
N HIS A 75 16.02 -16.29 5.89
CA HIS A 75 14.96 -17.22 5.49
C HIS A 75 14.47 -18.08 6.66
N GLY A 76 13.15 -18.25 6.77
CA GLY A 76 12.52 -19.02 7.85
C GLY A 76 12.38 -18.27 9.17
N LYS A 77 12.71 -16.96 9.22
CA LYS A 77 12.47 -16.09 10.38
C LYS A 77 11.32 -15.10 10.10
N PRO A 78 10.58 -14.65 11.12
CA PRO A 78 9.56 -13.63 10.95
C PRO A 78 10.19 -12.28 10.58
N ILE A 79 9.54 -11.56 9.67
CA ILE A 79 9.92 -10.18 9.32
C ILE A 79 9.26 -9.24 10.34
N GLU A 80 10.09 -8.56 11.12
CA GLU A 80 9.67 -7.55 12.08
C GLU A 80 10.32 -6.21 11.72
N LEU A 81 9.66 -5.08 11.95
CA LEU A 81 10.24 -3.76 11.65
C LEU A 81 11.61 -3.53 12.33
N ALA A 82 11.81 -4.12 13.51
CA ALA A 82 13.05 -4.05 14.26
C ALA A 82 14.23 -4.81 13.59
N ASN A 83 13.95 -5.68 12.62
CA ASN A 83 14.99 -6.39 11.88
C ASN A 83 15.76 -5.45 10.93
N GLY A 84 15.14 -4.35 10.51
CA GLY A 84 15.80 -3.37 9.66
C GLY A 84 16.88 -2.59 10.43
N PRO A 85 18.01 -2.21 9.80
CA PRO A 85 19.01 -1.38 10.45
C PRO A 85 18.39 -0.07 10.93
N LEU A 86 18.62 0.27 12.19
CA LEU A 86 18.26 1.55 12.78
C LEU A 86 18.91 2.68 11.96
N ARG A 87 18.14 3.72 11.66
CA ARG A 87 18.68 4.96 11.10
C ARG A 87 19.54 5.68 12.13
#